data_AF-A0A7C8A7Z0-F1
#
_entry.id   AF-A0A7C8A7Z0-F1
#
_cell.length_a   1.000
_cell.length_b   1.000
_cell.length_c   1.000
_cell.angle_alpha   90.00
_cell.angle_beta   90.00
_cell.angle_gamma   90.00
#
_symmetry.space_group_name_H-M   'P 1'
#
loop_
_entity.id
_entity.type
_entity.pdbx_description
1 polymer ?
#
loop_
_entity_poly.entity_id
_entity_poly.type
_entity_poly.pdbx_seq_one_letter_code
_entity_poly.pdbx_strand_id
1 'polypeptide(L)'
;MIKAFAEKIVWLGHDGFRIDGAKTIYIDPYQIEGGPVADVILITHEHFDHCSPEDVEKIQGPDTVIVTEKDSAKKLTGDVRVVKPGDEVDLEDVKIDVVPSYNTDKDFHPKKNAWLGFIVEIDGIKVYHAGDADFIPEMKDLEVDIALLPVSGTYVMTADQAVKAALAINPKLAIPMHYAAIVGDVQDALNFEKALAGKVDVLVLEKK
;
A
#
# COMPACT_ATOMS: atom_id res chain seq x y z
N MET A 1 8.45 -19.68 -1.83
CA MET A 1 8.38 -18.68 -0.75
C MET A 1 7.47 -17.52 -1.16
N ILE A 2 7.85 -16.67 -2.12
CA ILE A 2 7.01 -15.53 -2.58
C ILE A 2 5.62 -15.94 -3.05
N LYS A 3 5.49 -16.95 -3.93
CA LYS A 3 4.17 -17.40 -4.41
C LYS A 3 3.23 -17.84 -3.28
N ALA A 4 3.76 -18.58 -2.30
CA ALA A 4 2.97 -19.01 -1.14
C ALA A 4 2.63 -17.85 -0.20
N PHE A 5 3.51 -16.86 -0.08
CA PHE A 5 3.21 -15.65 0.69
C PHE A 5 2.17 -14.78 -0.02
N ALA A 6 2.18 -14.69 -1.35
CA ALA A 6 1.20 -13.93 -2.12
C ALA A 6 -0.25 -14.40 -1.90
N GLU A 7 -0.46 -15.67 -1.55
CA GLU A 7 -1.79 -16.20 -1.16
C GLU A 7 -2.33 -15.59 0.15
N LYS A 8 -1.45 -15.01 0.98
CA LYS A 8 -1.80 -14.28 2.20
C LYS A 8 -2.15 -12.82 1.96
N ILE A 9 -1.89 -12.30 0.75
CA ILE A 9 -2.22 -10.93 0.37
C ILE A 9 -3.61 -10.93 -0.25
N VAL A 10 -4.52 -10.18 0.36
CA VAL A 10 -5.89 -10.00 -0.08
C VAL A 10 -6.07 -8.56 -0.54
N TRP A 11 -6.48 -8.37 -1.80
CA TRP A 11 -6.86 -7.07 -2.30
C TRP A 11 -8.32 -6.77 -1.93
N LEU A 12 -8.53 -5.68 -1.22
CA LEU A 12 -9.83 -5.20 -0.75
C LEU A 12 -10.47 -4.22 -1.75
N GLY A 13 -9.77 -3.95 -2.86
CA GLY A 13 -10.13 -2.96 -3.87
C GLY A 13 -9.41 -1.63 -3.68
N HIS A 14 -9.33 -0.84 -4.76
CA HIS A 14 -8.60 0.44 -4.76
C HIS A 14 -7.15 0.24 -4.27
N ASP A 15 -6.77 0.87 -3.16
CA ASP A 15 -5.47 0.75 -2.50
C ASP A 15 -5.55 -0.08 -1.21
N GLY A 16 -6.72 -0.66 -0.91
CA GLY A 16 -6.93 -1.46 0.29
C GLY A 16 -6.32 -2.85 0.17
N PHE A 17 -5.49 -3.22 1.14
CA PHE A 17 -4.93 -4.58 1.25
C PHE A 17 -5.05 -5.13 2.66
N ARG A 18 -5.20 -6.46 2.76
CA ARG A 18 -4.98 -7.23 3.98
C ARG A 18 -3.86 -8.23 3.78
N ILE A 19 -3.00 -8.39 4.78
CA ILE A 19 -1.94 -9.40 4.81
C ILE A 19 -2.18 -10.32 6.02
N ASP A 20 -2.38 -11.62 5.75
CA ASP A 20 -2.66 -12.64 6.77
C ASP A 20 -1.38 -13.45 7.11
N GLY A 21 -0.50 -12.87 7.94
CA GLY A 21 0.78 -13.49 8.37
C GLY A 21 0.79 -13.90 9.85
N ALA A 22 1.94 -13.74 10.52
CA ALA A 22 2.03 -13.81 11.99
C ALA A 22 1.09 -12.82 12.71
N LYS A 23 0.76 -11.71 12.03
CA LYS A 23 -0.24 -10.71 12.41
C LYS A 23 -1.15 -10.41 11.22
N THR A 24 -2.37 -9.98 11.50
CA THR A 24 -3.34 -9.48 10.52
C THR A 24 -3.10 -7.99 10.31
N ILE A 25 -2.60 -7.61 9.12
CA ILE A 25 -2.29 -6.22 8.78
C ILE A 25 -3.27 -5.74 7.74
N TYR A 26 -3.88 -4.58 7.96
CA TYR A 26 -4.65 -3.85 6.96
C TYR A 26 -3.89 -2.59 6.53
N ILE A 27 -3.96 -2.27 5.24
CA ILE A 27 -3.41 -1.03 4.66
C ILE A 27 -4.53 -0.35 3.89
N ASP A 28 -4.79 0.92 4.18
CA ASP A 28 -5.78 1.78 3.50
C ASP A 28 -7.16 1.11 3.28
N PRO A 29 -7.81 0.55 4.32
CA PRO A 29 -9.12 -0.08 4.15
C PRO A 29 -10.18 0.95 3.71
N TYR A 30 -10.81 0.70 2.56
CA TYR A 30 -11.86 1.55 2.01
C TYR A 30 -12.99 0.71 1.40
N GLN A 31 -14.24 1.02 1.77
CA GLN A 31 -15.44 0.31 1.33
C GLN A 31 -15.36 -1.21 1.55
N ILE A 32 -14.96 -1.62 2.75
CA ILE A 32 -14.89 -3.03 3.13
C ILE A 32 -16.19 -3.47 3.82
N GLU A 33 -16.56 -4.74 3.66
CA GLU A 33 -17.69 -5.33 4.40
C GLU A 33 -17.35 -5.62 5.88
N GLY A 34 -16.07 -5.64 6.22
CA GLY A 34 -15.51 -6.04 7.51
C GLY A 34 -14.45 -7.12 7.31
N GLY A 35 -14.08 -7.85 8.37
CA GLY A 35 -13.12 -8.94 8.28
C GLY A 35 -12.59 -9.38 9.64
N PRO A 36 -11.53 -10.19 9.68
CA PRO A 36 -10.79 -10.46 10.90
C PRO A 36 -10.36 -9.16 11.60
N VAL A 37 -10.30 -9.20 12.92
CA VAL A 37 -9.78 -8.09 13.71
C VAL A 37 -8.32 -7.85 13.33
N ALA A 38 -7.98 -6.59 13.07
CA ALA A 38 -6.62 -6.20 12.71
C ALA A 38 -5.72 -6.17 13.96
N ASP A 39 -4.52 -6.71 13.83
CA ASP A 39 -3.45 -6.43 14.80
C ASP A 39 -2.83 -5.06 14.50
N VAL A 40 -2.68 -4.74 13.21
CA VAL A 40 -2.09 -3.48 12.73
C VAL A 40 -2.91 -2.90 11.59
N ILE A 41 -3.17 -1.60 11.63
CA ILE A 41 -3.77 -0.84 10.53
C ILE A 41 -2.78 0.26 10.12
N LEU A 42 -2.42 0.28 8.85
CA LEU A 42 -1.56 1.29 8.25
C LEU A 42 -2.42 2.20 7.37
N ILE A 43 -2.33 3.51 7.57
CA ILE A 43 -3.04 4.51 6.76
C ILE A 43 -2.02 5.46 6.15
N THR A 44 -1.93 5.47 4.82
CA THR A 44 -0.90 6.20 4.07
C THR A 44 -1.06 7.71 4.15
N HIS A 45 -2.29 8.20 4.01
CA HIS A 45 -2.61 9.62 4.00
C HIS A 45 -4.10 9.90 4.20
N GLU A 46 -4.43 11.18 4.37
CA GLU A 46 -5.73 11.60 4.90
C GLU A 46 -6.90 11.60 3.91
N HIS A 47 -6.67 11.28 2.63
CA HIS A 47 -7.75 11.24 1.65
C HIS A 47 -8.80 10.20 2.02
N PHE A 48 -10.05 10.44 1.61
CA PHE A 48 -11.21 9.69 2.09
C PHE A 48 -11.20 8.22 1.65
N ASP A 49 -10.52 7.92 0.56
CA ASP A 49 -10.34 6.60 -0.05
C ASP A 49 -9.14 5.82 0.50
N HIS A 50 -8.42 6.39 1.48
CA HIS A 50 -7.33 5.74 2.21
C HIS A 50 -7.57 5.78 3.72
N CYS A 51 -7.94 6.95 4.25
CA CYS A 51 -8.33 7.15 5.65
C CYS A 51 -9.86 7.15 5.77
N SER A 52 -10.45 5.96 5.89
CA SER A 52 -11.88 5.77 6.16
C SER A 52 -12.13 5.33 7.60
N PRO A 53 -12.49 6.24 8.53
CA PRO A 53 -12.75 5.89 9.93
C PRO A 53 -13.86 4.85 10.09
N GLU A 54 -14.89 4.89 9.23
CA GLU A 54 -15.98 3.91 9.25
C GLU A 54 -15.52 2.49 8.87
N ASP A 55 -14.56 2.37 7.95
CA ASP A 55 -13.99 1.08 7.58
C ASP A 55 -12.98 0.58 8.62
N VAL A 56 -12.19 1.47 9.20
CA VAL A 56 -11.30 1.17 10.32
C VAL A 56 -12.07 0.60 11.51
N GLU A 57 -13.21 1.22 11.88
CA GLU A 57 -14.03 0.77 13.01
C GLU A 57 -14.54 -0.68 12.85
N LYS A 58 -14.77 -1.14 11.60
CA LYS A 58 -15.26 -2.51 11.33
C LYS A 58 -14.24 -3.61 11.65
N ILE A 59 -12.95 -3.28 11.66
CA ILE A 59 -11.84 -4.23 11.82
C ILE A 59 -10.99 -3.94 13.06
N GLN A 60 -11.21 -2.81 13.73
CA GLN A 60 -10.46 -2.41 14.91
C GLN A 60 -10.91 -3.20 16.16
N GLY A 61 -9.93 -3.73 16.87
CA GLY A 61 -10.08 -4.35 18.20
C GLY A 61 -9.41 -3.52 19.30
N PRO A 62 -9.50 -3.97 20.56
CA PRO A 62 -8.94 -3.24 21.71
C PRO A 62 -7.41 -3.13 21.68
N ASP A 63 -6.73 -4.09 21.05
CA ASP A 63 -5.27 -4.16 20.98
C ASP A 63 -4.70 -3.74 19.60
N THR A 64 -5.57 -3.28 18.69
CA THR A 64 -5.15 -2.85 17.35
C THR A 64 -4.30 -1.59 17.43
N VAL A 65 -3.13 -1.64 16.79
CA VAL A 65 -2.26 -0.48 16.60
C VAL A 65 -2.52 0.14 15.24
N ILE A 66 -2.76 1.44 15.21
CA ILE A 66 -2.91 2.22 13.97
C ILE A 66 -1.64 3.04 13.76
N VAL A 67 -1.02 2.95 12.59
CA VAL A 67 0.18 3.74 12.23
C VAL A 67 -0.16 4.61 11.03
N THR A 68 0.02 5.93 11.17
CA THR A 68 -0.37 6.89 10.13
C THR A 68 0.30 8.26 10.29
N GLU A 69 0.01 9.18 9.39
CA GLU A 69 0.43 10.57 9.47
C GLU A 69 -0.53 11.44 10.32
N LYS A 70 -0.08 12.65 10.67
CA LYS A 70 -0.70 13.53 11.66
C LYS A 70 -2.15 13.95 11.36
N ASP A 71 -2.55 14.05 10.10
CA ASP A 71 -3.86 14.58 9.67
C ASP A 71 -4.90 13.46 9.67
N SER A 72 -4.55 12.27 9.19
CA SER A 72 -5.31 11.02 9.35
C SER A 72 -5.51 10.65 10.81
N ALA A 73 -4.48 10.80 11.66
CA ALA A 73 -4.57 10.49 13.08
C ALA A 73 -5.67 11.28 13.81
N LYS A 74 -6.01 12.49 13.34
CA LYS A 74 -7.11 13.31 13.92
C LYS A 74 -8.49 12.72 13.64
N LYS A 75 -8.61 11.83 12.67
CA LYS A 75 -9.86 11.18 12.23
C LYS A 75 -10.07 9.81 12.88
N LEU A 76 -9.06 9.27 13.54
CA LEU A 76 -9.02 7.90 14.06
C LEU A 76 -8.98 7.89 15.59
N THR A 77 -9.37 6.77 16.20
CA THR A 77 -9.37 6.59 17.66
C THR A 77 -8.67 5.30 18.07
N GLY A 78 -8.27 5.16 19.33
CA GLY A 78 -7.50 4.01 19.84
C GLY A 78 -6.00 4.27 19.99
N ASP A 79 -5.16 3.23 19.87
CA ASP A 79 -3.69 3.37 19.82
C ASP A 79 -3.25 3.85 18.43
N VAL A 80 -3.24 5.18 18.23
CA VAL A 80 -2.84 5.82 16.98
C VAL A 80 -1.42 6.39 17.11
N ARG A 81 -0.50 5.86 16.31
CA ARG A 81 0.91 6.24 16.27
C ARG A 81 1.18 7.12 15.05
N VAL A 82 1.54 8.37 15.30
CA VAL A 82 1.88 9.34 14.27
C VAL A 82 3.33 9.16 13.82
N VAL A 83 3.54 8.96 12.52
CA VAL A 83 4.85 8.78 11.89
C VAL A 83 5.03 9.72 10.69
N LYS A 84 6.26 9.76 10.17
CA LYS A 84 6.65 10.46 8.95
C LYS A 84 7.67 9.63 8.16
N PRO A 85 7.93 9.94 6.88
CA PRO A 85 8.96 9.26 6.11
C PRO A 85 10.33 9.28 6.81
N GLY A 86 10.99 8.13 6.85
CA GLY A 86 12.24 7.88 7.54
C GLY A 86 12.09 7.34 8.98
N ASP A 87 10.88 7.28 9.51
CA ASP A 87 10.62 6.60 10.79
C ASP A 87 10.54 5.08 10.60
N GLU A 88 10.81 4.34 11.67
CA GLU A 88 10.66 2.88 11.75
C GLU A 88 9.73 2.53 12.91
N VAL A 89 8.87 1.54 12.74
CA VAL A 89 7.98 1.02 13.80
C VAL A 89 8.19 -0.48 13.94
N ASP A 90 8.56 -0.92 15.13
CA ASP A 90 8.71 -2.33 15.49
C ASP A 90 7.51 -2.76 16.37
N LEU A 91 6.76 -3.75 15.89
CA LEU A 91 5.59 -4.34 16.54
C LEU A 91 5.79 -5.86 16.71
N GLU A 92 6.98 -6.25 17.20
CA GLU A 92 7.37 -7.65 17.43
C GLU A 92 7.55 -8.44 16.13
N ASP A 93 6.50 -9.13 15.67
CA ASP A 93 6.52 -9.96 14.45
C ASP A 93 6.38 -9.15 13.16
N VAL A 94 6.23 -7.83 13.28
CA VAL A 94 6.04 -6.90 12.16
C VAL A 94 6.96 -5.71 12.33
N LYS A 95 7.77 -5.44 11.31
CA LYS A 95 8.55 -4.20 11.20
C LYS A 95 8.03 -3.36 10.05
N ILE A 96 7.96 -2.06 10.26
CA ILE A 96 7.42 -1.12 9.29
C ILE A 96 8.44 -0.01 9.08
N ASP A 97 8.98 0.07 7.85
CA ASP A 97 9.76 1.23 7.42
C ASP A 97 8.80 2.21 6.74
N VAL A 98 8.80 3.46 7.17
CA VAL A 98 7.93 4.51 6.64
C VAL A 98 8.68 5.25 5.54
N VAL A 99 8.17 5.21 4.31
CA VAL A 99 8.85 5.76 3.13
C VAL A 99 8.02 6.90 2.51
N PRO A 100 8.63 7.81 1.73
CA PRO A 100 7.88 8.92 1.14
C PRO A 100 6.96 8.44 0.02
N SER A 101 5.79 9.07 -0.08
CA SER A 101 4.86 8.92 -1.20
C SER A 101 4.41 10.31 -1.68
N TYR A 102 4.58 10.60 -2.98
CA TYR A 102 4.26 11.92 -3.56
C TYR A 102 4.19 11.90 -5.09
N ASN A 103 3.51 12.92 -5.64
CA ASN A 103 3.53 13.23 -7.06
C ASN A 103 4.71 14.13 -7.42
N THR A 104 5.25 13.91 -8.62
CA THR A 104 6.33 14.70 -9.25
C THR A 104 5.81 15.56 -10.39
N ASP A 105 4.74 15.12 -11.08
CA ASP A 105 4.17 15.80 -12.24
C ASP A 105 2.68 16.17 -12.07
N LYS A 106 2.15 16.00 -10.85
CA LYS A 106 0.77 16.35 -10.43
C LYS A 106 0.79 17.04 -9.06
N ASP A 107 -0.34 17.60 -8.63
CA ASP A 107 -0.49 18.32 -7.35
C ASP A 107 -1.53 17.68 -6.41
N PHE A 108 -1.90 16.41 -6.64
CA PHE A 108 -2.83 15.68 -5.78
C PHE A 108 -2.16 15.11 -4.53
N HIS A 109 -0.88 14.74 -4.64
CA HIS A 109 -0.05 14.19 -3.57
C HIS A 109 1.25 14.99 -3.37
N PRO A 110 1.20 16.25 -2.90
CA PRO A 110 2.38 17.12 -2.86
C PRO A 110 3.45 16.65 -1.87
N LYS A 111 4.73 16.64 -2.28
CA LYS A 111 5.87 16.22 -1.43
C LYS A 111 5.93 16.91 -0.06
N LYS A 112 5.49 18.17 0.04
CA LYS A 112 5.48 18.97 1.28
C LYS A 112 4.57 18.39 2.37
N ASN A 113 3.59 17.55 2.00
CA ASN A 113 2.66 16.96 2.95
C ASN A 113 3.29 15.78 3.72
N ALA A 114 4.41 15.23 3.22
CA ALA A 114 5.14 14.12 3.84
C ALA A 114 4.26 12.89 4.09
N TRP A 115 3.40 12.59 3.12
CA TRP A 115 2.54 11.40 3.11
C TRP A 115 3.33 10.12 2.81
N LEU A 116 2.71 8.99 3.15
CA LEU A 116 3.45 7.77 3.48
C LEU A 116 3.26 6.70 2.42
N GLY A 117 4.34 5.99 2.11
CA GLY A 117 4.28 4.59 1.74
C GLY A 117 4.80 3.75 2.91
N PHE A 118 4.62 2.44 2.84
CA PHE A 118 5.07 1.53 3.89
C PHE A 118 5.83 0.35 3.30
N ILE A 119 6.93 -0.04 3.95
CA ILE A 119 7.55 -1.36 3.75
C ILE A 119 7.25 -2.17 4.98
N VAL A 120 6.47 -3.22 4.82
CA VAL A 120 6.06 -4.13 5.88
C VAL A 120 6.90 -5.40 5.79
N GLU A 121 7.74 -5.64 6.79
CA GLU A 121 8.43 -6.91 6.97
C GLU A 121 7.63 -7.81 7.91
N ILE A 122 7.14 -8.92 7.39
CA ILE A 122 6.38 -9.94 8.13
C ILE A 122 6.67 -11.32 7.54
N ASP A 123 6.79 -12.34 8.41
CA ASP A 123 7.18 -13.71 8.02
C ASP A 123 8.46 -13.79 7.15
N GLY A 124 9.37 -12.83 7.34
CA GLY A 124 10.62 -12.71 6.57
C GLY A 124 10.46 -12.21 5.13
N ILE A 125 9.29 -11.64 4.78
CA ILE A 125 9.01 -11.04 3.47
C ILE A 125 8.79 -9.54 3.62
N LYS A 126 9.40 -8.75 2.72
CA LYS A 126 9.19 -7.30 2.65
C LYS A 126 8.17 -6.92 1.57
N VAL A 127 7.06 -6.33 1.99
CA VAL A 127 5.98 -5.85 1.10
C VAL A 127 5.98 -4.33 1.09
N TYR A 128 6.21 -3.72 -0.06
CA TYR A 128 6.09 -2.29 -0.27
C TYR A 128 4.68 -1.91 -0.72
N HIS A 129 4.03 -1.01 0.01
CA HIS A 129 2.82 -0.33 -0.39
C HIS A 129 3.14 1.13 -0.73
N ALA A 130 2.98 1.51 -2.00
CA ALA A 130 3.37 2.84 -2.45
C ALA A 130 2.45 3.97 -1.95
N GLY A 131 1.19 3.64 -1.60
CA GLY A 131 0.13 4.64 -1.50
C GLY A 131 -0.03 5.39 -2.83
N ASP A 132 -0.49 6.64 -2.74
CA ASP A 132 -0.66 7.52 -3.90
C ASP A 132 0.66 8.17 -4.31
N ALA A 133 1.40 7.49 -5.18
CA ALA A 133 2.71 7.96 -5.63
C ALA A 133 2.80 8.09 -7.16
N ASP A 134 3.64 9.02 -7.61
CA ASP A 134 4.32 8.90 -8.90
C ASP A 134 5.59 8.03 -8.77
N PHE A 135 6.30 7.78 -9.87
CA PHE A 135 7.63 7.18 -9.80
C PHE A 135 8.64 8.20 -9.25
N ILE A 136 9.05 8.01 -7.99
CA ILE A 136 9.97 8.90 -7.27
C ILE A 136 11.40 8.32 -7.20
N PRO A 137 12.45 9.15 -7.08
CA PRO A 137 13.84 8.69 -6.98
C PRO A 137 14.08 7.68 -5.85
N GLU A 138 13.41 7.85 -4.71
CA GLU A 138 13.56 7.02 -3.52
C GLU A 138 13.19 5.55 -3.77
N MET A 139 12.34 5.26 -4.77
CA MET A 139 11.97 3.88 -5.14
C MET A 139 13.16 3.05 -5.69
N LYS A 140 14.24 3.70 -6.17
CA LYS A 140 15.42 3.00 -6.74
C LYS A 140 16.29 2.32 -5.69
N ASP A 141 16.21 2.77 -4.44
CA ASP A 141 17.03 2.28 -3.35
C ASP A 141 16.27 1.28 -2.46
N LEU A 142 15.06 0.89 -2.88
CA LEU A 142 14.22 -0.05 -2.14
C LEU A 142 14.68 -1.49 -2.34
N GLU A 143 14.85 -2.21 -1.23
CA GLU A 143 15.09 -3.64 -1.21
C GLU A 143 13.86 -4.38 -0.67
N VAL A 144 12.94 -4.76 -1.57
CA VAL A 144 11.66 -5.40 -1.23
C VAL A 144 11.38 -6.62 -2.08
N ASP A 145 10.60 -7.56 -1.52
CA ASP A 145 10.23 -8.78 -2.22
C ASP A 145 9.00 -8.59 -3.10
N ILE A 146 8.01 -7.83 -2.60
CA ILE A 146 6.73 -7.58 -3.25
C ILE A 146 6.48 -6.07 -3.29
N ALA A 147 6.07 -5.55 -4.45
CA ALA A 147 5.69 -4.14 -4.59
C ALA A 147 4.23 -4.00 -5.05
N LEU A 148 3.43 -3.28 -4.26
CA LEU A 148 2.05 -2.89 -4.56
C LEU A 148 2.10 -1.48 -5.16
N LEU A 149 1.74 -1.34 -6.44
CA LEU A 149 1.99 -0.12 -7.22
C LEU A 149 0.70 0.40 -7.88
N PRO A 150 0.35 1.68 -7.72
CA PRO A 150 -0.86 2.24 -8.34
C PRO A 150 -0.67 2.41 -9.86
N VAL A 151 -1.72 2.23 -10.66
CA VAL A 151 -1.61 2.21 -12.15
C VAL A 151 -2.59 3.09 -12.93
N SER A 152 -3.54 3.77 -12.29
CA SER A 152 -4.64 4.47 -12.98
C SER A 152 -4.31 5.82 -13.60
N GLY A 153 -3.13 6.40 -13.30
CA GLY A 153 -2.60 7.58 -13.99
C GLY A 153 -3.21 8.95 -13.67
N THR A 154 -4.44 9.02 -13.15
CA THR A 154 -5.12 10.32 -12.94
C THR A 154 -4.54 11.06 -11.73
N TYR A 155 -4.47 10.39 -10.58
CA TYR A 155 -3.94 10.93 -9.33
C TYR A 155 -2.56 10.39 -8.98
N VAL A 156 -2.19 9.28 -9.61
CA VAL A 156 -1.04 8.42 -9.31
C VAL A 156 -0.25 8.11 -10.58
N MET A 157 0.73 7.20 -10.51
CA MET A 157 1.41 6.66 -11.68
C MET A 157 0.43 6.18 -12.77
N THR A 158 0.72 6.51 -14.02
CA THR A 158 0.18 5.75 -15.16
C THR A 158 0.77 4.34 -15.17
N ALA A 159 0.13 3.39 -15.84
CA ALA A 159 0.70 2.05 -16.03
C ALA A 159 2.15 2.09 -16.55
N ASP A 160 2.49 2.98 -17.48
CA ASP A 160 3.87 3.15 -17.98
C ASP A 160 4.85 3.71 -16.94
N GLN A 161 4.40 4.61 -16.06
CA GLN A 161 5.21 5.10 -14.94
C GLN A 161 5.40 3.98 -13.89
N ALA A 162 4.36 3.21 -13.59
CA ALA A 162 4.43 2.08 -12.69
C ALA A 162 5.37 0.99 -13.22
N VAL A 163 5.39 0.71 -14.53
CA VAL A 163 6.36 -0.20 -15.15
C VAL A 163 7.79 0.26 -14.88
N LYS A 164 8.07 1.57 -15.00
CA LYS A 164 9.40 2.13 -14.71
C LYS A 164 9.76 1.99 -13.23
N ALA A 165 8.80 2.22 -12.33
CA ALA A 165 8.99 2.01 -10.90
C ALA A 165 9.29 0.54 -10.58
N ALA A 166 8.49 -0.40 -11.11
CA ALA A 166 8.70 -1.84 -10.91
C ALA A 166 10.07 -2.30 -11.43
N LEU A 167 10.52 -1.82 -12.60
CA LEU A 167 11.85 -2.14 -13.12
C LEU A 167 12.99 -1.53 -12.30
N ALA A 168 12.76 -0.38 -11.67
CA ALA A 168 13.73 0.28 -10.82
C ALA A 168 13.85 -0.40 -9.44
N ILE A 169 12.72 -0.77 -8.85
CA ILE A 169 12.64 -1.52 -7.58
C ILE A 169 13.14 -2.96 -7.78
N ASN A 170 12.84 -3.55 -8.94
CA ASN A 170 13.14 -4.94 -9.29
C ASN A 170 12.68 -5.96 -8.21
N PRO A 171 11.40 -5.94 -7.80
CA PRO A 171 10.88 -6.87 -6.80
C PRO A 171 10.77 -8.27 -7.40
N LYS A 172 10.60 -9.29 -6.54
CA LYS A 172 10.30 -10.65 -7.00
C LYS A 172 8.86 -10.77 -7.52
N LEU A 173 7.96 -9.91 -7.07
CA LEU A 173 6.56 -9.83 -7.49
C LEU A 173 6.07 -8.39 -7.46
N ALA A 174 5.36 -7.96 -8.50
CA ALA A 174 4.61 -6.71 -8.48
C ALA A 174 3.10 -6.98 -8.54
N ILE A 175 2.31 -6.19 -7.82
CA ILE A 175 0.85 -6.28 -7.78
C ILE A 175 0.32 -4.87 -8.10
N PRO A 176 -0.43 -4.68 -9.20
CA PRO A 176 -1.04 -3.38 -9.49
C PRO A 176 -2.18 -3.09 -8.50
N MET A 177 -2.40 -1.81 -8.20
CA MET A 177 -3.48 -1.29 -7.34
C MET A 177 -4.03 0.05 -7.85
N HIS A 178 -4.94 0.68 -7.09
CA HIS A 178 -5.57 1.96 -7.44
C HIS A 178 -6.28 1.94 -8.79
N TYR A 179 -7.14 0.94 -9.05
CA TYR A 179 -7.98 0.84 -10.25
C TYR A 179 -9.35 0.23 -9.93
N ALA A 180 -10.31 0.36 -10.86
CA ALA A 180 -11.64 -0.29 -10.84
C ALA A 180 -12.58 0.07 -9.67
N ALA A 181 -12.26 1.10 -8.88
CA ALA A 181 -13.15 1.61 -7.82
C ALA A 181 -13.58 3.07 -8.09
N ILE A 182 -12.64 4.01 -7.99
CA ILE A 182 -12.91 5.45 -8.15
C ILE A 182 -12.47 5.93 -9.55
N VAL A 183 -11.29 5.48 -9.97
CA VAL A 183 -10.64 5.85 -11.23
C VAL A 183 -9.80 4.68 -11.75
N GLY A 184 -9.45 4.74 -13.03
CA GLY A 184 -8.75 3.65 -13.71
C GLY A 184 -9.66 2.46 -13.98
N ASP A 185 -9.19 1.57 -14.84
CA ASP A 185 -9.89 0.34 -15.22
C ASP A 185 -8.96 -0.87 -15.06
N VAL A 186 -9.54 -2.08 -15.01
CA VAL A 186 -8.77 -3.33 -14.99
C VAL A 186 -7.78 -3.41 -16.16
N GLN A 187 -8.05 -2.74 -17.28
CA GLN A 187 -7.13 -2.69 -18.40
C GLN A 187 -5.78 -2.04 -18.05
N ASP A 188 -5.72 -1.11 -17.09
CA ASP A 188 -4.47 -0.50 -16.63
C ASP A 188 -3.57 -1.54 -15.96
N ALA A 189 -4.15 -2.39 -15.10
CA ALA A 189 -3.47 -3.51 -14.47
C ALA A 189 -2.98 -4.56 -15.48
N LEU A 190 -3.82 -4.89 -16.48
CA LEU A 190 -3.45 -5.83 -17.54
C LEU A 190 -2.35 -5.27 -18.46
N ASN A 191 -2.35 -3.96 -18.72
CA ASN A 191 -1.29 -3.30 -19.47
C ASN A 191 0.03 -3.33 -18.71
N PHE A 192 -0.01 -3.07 -17.40
CA PHE A 192 1.13 -3.17 -16.50
C PHE A 192 1.73 -4.58 -16.49
N GLU A 193 0.89 -5.62 -16.31
CA GLU A 193 1.30 -7.02 -16.39
C GLU A 193 1.99 -7.35 -17.72
N LYS A 194 1.33 -7.01 -18.83
CA LYS A 194 1.85 -7.29 -20.17
C LYS A 194 3.20 -6.63 -20.44
N ALA A 195 3.42 -5.41 -19.96
CA ALA A 195 4.65 -4.65 -20.18
C ALA A 195 5.86 -5.21 -19.38
N LEU A 196 5.58 -5.87 -18.25
CA LEU A 196 6.58 -6.49 -17.37
C LEU A 196 6.83 -7.97 -17.67
N ALA A 197 6.06 -8.59 -18.57
CA ALA A 197 6.24 -9.99 -18.95
C ALA A 197 7.71 -10.35 -19.26
N GLY A 198 8.23 -11.35 -18.55
CA GLY A 198 9.61 -11.82 -18.67
C GLY A 198 10.67 -10.94 -18.00
N LYS A 199 10.27 -9.88 -17.27
CA LYS A 199 11.18 -8.97 -16.54
C LYS A 199 10.92 -9.00 -15.03
N VAL A 200 9.65 -8.85 -14.63
CA VAL A 200 9.18 -8.91 -13.24
C VAL A 200 7.90 -9.73 -13.23
N ASP A 201 7.75 -10.68 -12.31
CA ASP A 201 6.51 -11.42 -12.16
C ASP A 201 5.41 -10.46 -11.67
N VAL A 202 4.23 -10.54 -12.28
CA VAL A 202 3.08 -9.71 -11.92
C VAL A 202 1.92 -10.61 -11.49
N LEU A 203 1.22 -10.21 -10.44
CA LEU A 203 -0.02 -10.85 -9.99
C LEU A 203 -1.13 -9.81 -9.95
N VAL A 204 -2.10 -9.93 -10.85
CA VAL A 204 -3.34 -9.14 -10.83
C VAL A 204 -4.33 -9.86 -9.91
N LEU A 205 -4.70 -9.21 -8.80
CA LEU A 205 -5.63 -9.78 -7.83
C LEU A 205 -7.08 -9.45 -8.18
N GLU A 206 -7.99 -10.33 -7.77
CA GLU A 206 -9.43 -10.07 -7.76
C GLU A 206 -9.82 -9.51 -6.38
N LYS A 207 -10.69 -8.49 -6.36
CA LYS A 207 -11.22 -7.92 -5.11
C LYS A 207 -11.97 -9.01 -4.34
N LYS A 208 -11.71 -9.11 -3.03
CA LYS A 208 -12.46 -9.96 -2.10
C LYS A 208 -13.28 -9.16 -1.11
#